data_AF-A0A4W3GE13-F1
#
_entry.id   AF-A0A4W3GE13-F1
#
_cell.length_a   1.000
_cell.length_b   1.000
_cell.length_c   1.000
_cell.angle_alpha   90.00
_cell.angle_beta   90.00
_cell.angle_gamma   90.00
#
_symmetry.space_group_name_H-M   'P 1'
#
loop_
_entity.id
_entity.type
_entity.pdbx_description
1 polymer ?
#
loop_
_entity_poly.entity_id
_entity_poly.type
_entity_poly.pdbx_seq_one_letter_code
_entity_poly.pdbx_strand_id
1 'polypeptide(L)'
;MSIEKLVVVIIIVLAFDISHDPHGGIDSKCPIVIKVLDAVRGIPASNVTVKILKEDESHSWTVLSTGMTGQAGEVHDIVTEATFVEGVYKVHFETSTYWSSLGLAPFYDCADMVFSTIHRGHHHYTLALLLSPYSYSATAVVKDFQPHVQGQNHTHDHDHDHDHHS
;
A
#
# COMPACT_ATOMS: atom_id res chain seq x y z
N MET A 1 -1.04 22.82 -41.20
CA MET A 1 -1.22 21.90 -40.06
C MET A 1 -2.69 21.53 -40.05
N SER A 2 -3.03 20.32 -40.50
CA SER A 2 -4.43 19.93 -40.82
C SER A 2 -5.22 19.60 -39.55
N ILE A 3 -6.51 19.95 -39.53
CA ILE A 3 -7.45 19.75 -38.40
C ILE A 3 -7.46 18.30 -37.91
N GLU A 4 -7.23 17.34 -38.80
CA GLU A 4 -7.16 15.92 -38.46
C GLU A 4 -6.02 15.58 -37.47
N LYS A 5 -4.88 16.28 -37.53
CA LYS A 5 -3.79 16.09 -36.57
C LYS A 5 -4.11 16.66 -35.19
N LEU A 6 -4.96 17.68 -35.12
CA LEU A 6 -5.38 18.30 -33.85
C LEU A 6 -6.43 17.43 -33.14
N VAL A 7 -7.34 16.80 -33.89
CA VAL A 7 -8.38 15.91 -33.34
C VAL A 7 -7.77 14.62 -32.75
N VAL A 8 -6.76 14.03 -33.40
CA VAL A 8 -6.09 12.82 -32.89
C VAL A 8 -5.33 13.11 -31.58
N VAL A 9 -4.69 14.27 -31.46
CA VAL A 9 -4.00 14.68 -30.21
C VAL A 9 -5.00 14.90 -29.08
N ILE A 10 -6.17 15.49 -29.36
CA ILE A 10 -7.23 15.68 -28.35
C ILE A 10 -7.85 14.34 -27.91
N ILE A 11 -8.04 13.38 -28.81
CA ILE A 11 -8.57 12.06 -28.46
C ILE A 11 -7.58 11.26 -27.61
N ILE A 12 -6.27 11.38 -27.86
CA ILE A 12 -5.25 10.75 -27.01
C ILE A 12 -5.22 11.41 -25.62
N VAL A 13 -5.42 12.73 -25.52
CA VAL A 13 -5.47 13.43 -24.22
C VAL A 13 -6.74 13.11 -23.42
N LEU A 14 -7.88 12.87 -24.09
CA LEU A 14 -9.14 12.50 -23.43
C LEU A 14 -9.24 11.02 -23.05
N ALA A 15 -8.32 10.16 -23.50
CA ALA A 15 -8.27 8.75 -23.13
C ALA A 15 -7.41 8.46 -21.89
N PHE A 16 -6.77 9.48 -21.29
CA PHE A 16 -5.96 9.34 -20.07
C PHE A 16 -6.66 9.80 -18.78
N ASP A 17 -7.98 10.01 -18.83
CA ASP A 17 -8.74 10.40 -17.64
C ASP A 17 -9.82 9.38 -17.29
N ILE A 18 -9.37 8.25 -16.73
CA ILE A 18 -10.15 7.54 -15.71
C ILE A 18 -9.19 7.25 -14.56
N SER A 19 -8.77 8.31 -13.86
CA SER A 19 -8.38 8.17 -12.46
C SER A 19 -9.66 7.96 -11.67
N HIS A 20 -10.13 6.71 -11.61
CA HIS A 20 -11.08 6.31 -10.59
C HIS A 20 -10.25 6.09 -9.33
N ASP A 21 -10.05 7.15 -8.54
CA ASP A 21 -9.57 7.03 -7.16
C ASP A 21 -10.73 6.49 -6.31
N PRO A 22 -10.69 5.22 -5.85
CA PRO A 22 -11.56 4.81 -4.78
C PRO A 22 -10.86 5.28 -3.50
N HIS A 23 -11.19 6.49 -3.06
CA HIS A 23 -10.88 6.89 -1.70
C HIS A 23 -11.54 5.88 -0.72
N GLY A 24 -10.72 5.07 -0.05
CA GLY A 24 -11.06 4.44 1.23
C GLY A 24 -12.06 3.28 1.21
N GLY A 25 -12.05 2.41 0.20
CA GLY A 25 -12.91 1.23 0.13
C GLY A 25 -12.26 -0.04 0.69
N ILE A 26 -12.37 -0.28 2.00
CA ILE A 26 -12.13 -1.54 2.75
C ILE A 26 -11.14 -2.52 2.08
N ASP A 27 -9.87 -2.27 2.37
CA ASP A 27 -8.69 -3.10 2.11
C ASP A 27 -8.74 -4.43 2.87
N SER A 28 -9.64 -5.34 2.52
CA SER A 28 -9.70 -6.67 3.16
C SER A 28 -8.79 -7.71 2.49
N LYS A 29 -7.94 -7.33 1.52
CA LYS A 29 -7.11 -8.27 0.74
C LYS A 29 -5.67 -7.86 0.49
N CYS A 30 -5.28 -6.63 0.87
CA CYS A 30 -3.97 -6.09 0.53
C CYS A 30 -3.05 -6.13 1.76
N PRO A 31 -2.21 -7.17 1.92
CA PRO A 31 -1.41 -7.34 3.13
C PRO A 31 -0.36 -6.24 3.31
N ILE A 32 0.10 -5.60 2.23
CA ILE A 32 1.06 -4.48 2.28
C ILE A 32 0.57 -3.33 1.40
N VAL A 33 0.43 -2.16 2.01
CA VAL A 33 0.33 -0.87 1.34
C VAL A 33 1.62 -0.11 1.57
N ILE A 34 2.17 0.47 0.50
CA ILE A 34 3.37 1.33 0.57
C ILE A 34 2.95 2.78 0.33
N LYS A 35 3.50 3.71 1.11
CA LYS A 35 3.34 5.16 0.93
C LYS A 35 4.70 5.83 0.91
N VAL A 36 4.95 6.70 -0.07
CA VAL A 36 6.19 7.45 -0.20
C VAL A 36 5.90 8.94 -0.38
N LEU A 37 6.54 9.76 0.44
CA LEU A 37 6.38 11.21 0.45
C LEU A 37 7.72 11.90 0.20
N ASP A 38 7.68 13.03 -0.49
CA ASP A 38 8.82 13.91 -0.75
C ASP A 38 8.76 15.11 0.20
N ALA A 39 9.70 15.17 1.14
CA ALA A 39 9.76 16.26 2.12
C ALA A 39 10.30 17.57 1.54
N VAL A 40 11.05 17.53 0.43
CA VAL A 40 11.60 18.73 -0.22
C VAL A 40 10.49 19.48 -0.95
N ARG A 41 9.64 18.74 -1.66
CA ARG A 41 8.56 19.29 -2.48
C ARG A 41 7.21 19.36 -1.75
N GLY A 42 7.07 18.65 -0.63
CA GLY A 42 5.84 18.61 0.16
C GLY A 42 4.69 17.88 -0.53
N ILE A 43 5.01 16.88 -1.37
CA ILE A 43 4.05 16.14 -2.19
C ILE A 43 4.31 14.63 -2.09
N PRO A 44 3.37 13.77 -2.50
CA PRO A 44 3.67 12.36 -2.68
C PRO A 44 4.78 12.12 -3.71
N ALA A 45 5.61 11.12 -3.43
CA ALA A 45 6.71 10.75 -4.32
C ALA A 45 6.22 9.70 -5.32
N SER A 46 5.74 10.15 -6.48
CA SER A 46 5.37 9.29 -7.61
C SER A 46 6.59 8.75 -8.34
N ASN A 47 6.44 7.63 -9.05
CA ASN A 47 7.46 6.98 -9.88
C ASN A 47 8.69 6.48 -9.11
N VAL A 48 8.52 6.11 -7.84
CA VAL A 48 9.55 5.41 -7.05
C VAL A 48 9.37 3.92 -7.28
N THR A 49 10.38 3.26 -7.86
CA THR A 49 10.41 1.79 -7.97
C THR A 49 10.55 1.18 -6.59
N VAL A 50 9.72 0.17 -6.30
CA VAL A 50 9.75 -0.58 -5.05
C VAL A 50 9.81 -2.08 -5.34
N LYS A 51 10.68 -2.80 -4.65
CA LYS A 51 10.80 -4.25 -4.72
C LYS A 51 10.52 -4.86 -3.36
N ILE A 52 9.69 -5.90 -3.32
CA ILE A 52 9.52 -6.73 -2.13
C ILE A 52 10.37 -7.98 -2.31
N LEU A 53 11.22 -8.25 -1.35
CA LEU A 53 12.08 -9.42 -1.29
C LEU A 53 11.75 -10.22 -0.04
N LYS A 54 11.90 -11.54 -0.12
CA LYS A 54 11.81 -12.46 1.02
C LYS A 54 13.17 -13.07 1.29
N GLU A 55 13.52 -13.18 2.56
CA GLU A 55 14.70 -13.91 3.01
C GLU A 55 14.41 -15.41 3.01
N ASP A 56 15.31 -16.20 2.45
CA ASP A 56 15.27 -17.65 2.55
C ASP A 56 16.07 -18.18 3.76
N GLU A 57 16.05 -19.50 3.96
CA GLU A 57 16.76 -20.17 5.07
C GLU A 57 18.29 -20.00 5.01
N SER A 58 18.83 -19.57 3.86
CA SER A 58 20.26 -19.30 3.67
C SER A 58 20.63 -17.83 3.90
N HIS A 59 19.70 -17.01 4.37
CA HIS A 59 19.84 -15.54 4.48
C HIS A 59 20.03 -14.84 3.13
N SER A 60 19.56 -15.45 2.05
CA SER A 60 19.57 -14.85 0.71
C SER A 60 18.23 -14.19 0.39
N TRP A 61 18.28 -13.09 -0.34
CA TRP A 61 17.08 -12.33 -0.73
C TRP A 61 16.57 -12.75 -2.11
N THR A 62 15.31 -13.17 -2.18
CA THR A 62 14.61 -13.43 -3.44
C THR A 62 13.54 -12.38 -3.69
N VAL A 63 13.53 -11.78 -4.88
CA VAL A 63 12.48 -10.82 -5.27
C VAL A 63 11.15 -11.56 -5.41
N LEU A 64 10.16 -11.13 -4.63
CA LEU A 64 8.78 -11.62 -4.72
C LEU A 64 7.96 -10.81 -5.72
N SER A 65 8.13 -9.49 -5.71
CA SER A 65 7.38 -8.58 -6.57
C SER A 65 8.09 -7.24 -6.74
N THR A 66 7.65 -6.50 -7.75
CA THR A 66 8.11 -5.15 -8.06
C THR A 66 6.89 -4.30 -8.39
N GLY A 67 6.88 -3.07 -7.88
CA GLY A 67 5.87 -2.06 -8.16
C GLY A 67 6.51 -0.70 -8.32
N MET A 68 5.68 0.30 -8.63
CA MET A 68 6.09 1.69 -8.76
C MET A 68 5.00 2.58 -8.18
N THR A 69 5.38 3.59 -7.41
CA THR A 69 4.41 4.49 -6.76
C THR A 69 3.62 5.30 -7.78
N GLY A 70 2.29 5.35 -7.61
CA GLY A 70 1.41 6.16 -8.44
C GLY A 70 1.45 7.65 -8.08
N GLN A 71 0.51 8.44 -8.61
CA GLN A 71 0.41 9.89 -8.34
C GLN A 71 0.18 10.21 -6.86
N ALA A 72 -0.55 9.35 -6.15
CA ALA A 72 -0.73 9.47 -4.70
C ALA A 72 0.51 9.07 -3.88
N GLY A 73 1.62 8.66 -4.52
CA GLY A 73 2.82 8.15 -3.85
C GLY A 73 2.62 6.77 -3.24
N GLU A 74 1.61 6.03 -3.67
CA GLU A 74 1.22 4.75 -3.08
C GLU A 74 1.45 3.58 -4.02
N VAL A 75 1.68 2.40 -3.44
CA VAL A 75 1.58 1.11 -4.13
C VAL A 75 0.63 0.22 -3.34
N HIS A 76 -0.37 -0.29 -4.05
CA HIS A 76 -1.35 -1.26 -3.57
C HIS A 76 -1.13 -2.59 -4.29
N ASP A 77 -1.63 -3.67 -3.70
CA ASP A 77 -1.68 -5.03 -4.26
C ASP A 77 -0.34 -5.56 -4.80
N ILE A 78 0.77 -5.09 -4.24
CA ILE A 78 2.13 -5.51 -4.61
C ILE A 78 2.43 -6.96 -4.20
N VAL A 79 1.68 -7.49 -3.23
CA VAL A 79 1.68 -8.90 -2.81
C VAL A 79 0.25 -9.31 -2.48
N THR A 80 -0.02 -10.62 -2.51
CA THR A 80 -1.30 -11.19 -2.10
C THR A 80 -1.14 -11.90 -0.75
N GLU A 81 -2.22 -12.13 -0.02
CA GLU A 81 -2.17 -12.92 1.22
C GLU A 81 -1.55 -14.31 1.01
N ALA A 82 -1.73 -14.91 -0.17
CA ALA A 82 -1.18 -16.23 -0.50
C ALA A 82 0.35 -16.21 -0.66
N THR A 83 0.92 -15.09 -1.13
CA THR A 83 2.38 -14.94 -1.30
C THR A 83 3.06 -14.26 -0.12
N PHE A 84 2.30 -13.55 0.69
CA PHE A 84 2.75 -12.87 1.90
C PHE A 84 2.51 -13.73 3.14
N VAL A 85 3.35 -14.74 3.29
CA VAL A 85 3.31 -15.70 4.41
C VAL A 85 4.34 -15.32 5.48
N GLU A 86 4.42 -16.11 6.55
CA GLU A 86 5.42 -15.91 7.59
C GLU A 86 6.86 -15.90 7.04
N GLY A 87 7.70 -15.02 7.61
CA GLY A 87 9.09 -14.83 7.24
C GLY A 87 9.61 -13.41 7.41
N VAL A 88 10.85 -13.20 6.98
CA VAL A 88 11.52 -11.90 6.95
C VAL A 88 11.43 -11.32 5.54
N TYR A 89 11.04 -10.06 5.46
CA TYR A 89 10.82 -9.33 4.23
C TYR A 89 11.69 -8.09 4.19
N LYS A 90 12.06 -7.71 2.97
CA LYS A 90 12.74 -6.46 2.67
C LYS A 90 11.96 -5.70 1.62
N VAL A 91 11.68 -4.43 1.89
CA VAL A 91 11.16 -3.49 0.90
C VAL A 91 12.29 -2.58 0.48
N HIS A 92 12.72 -2.73 -0.77
CA HIS A 92 13.80 -1.97 -1.38
C HIS A 92 13.22 -0.85 -2.24
N PHE A 93 13.59 0.38 -1.93
CA PHE A 93 13.16 1.59 -2.63
C PHE A 93 14.32 2.16 -3.44
N GLU A 94 14.13 2.35 -4.75
CA GLU A 94 15.14 2.94 -5.64
C GLU A 94 15.21 4.47 -5.51
N THR A 95 15.55 4.96 -4.32
CA THR A 95 15.55 6.39 -3.97
C THR A 95 16.57 7.20 -4.77
N SER A 96 17.70 6.60 -5.15
CA SER A 96 18.72 7.31 -5.93
C SER A 96 18.24 7.64 -7.34
N THR A 97 17.56 6.70 -8.00
CA THR A 97 16.92 6.92 -9.31
C THR A 97 15.88 8.03 -9.23
N TYR A 98 15.05 8.02 -8.18
CA TYR A 98 14.05 9.05 -7.95
C TYR A 98 14.68 10.46 -7.86
N TRP A 99 15.65 10.66 -6.98
CA TRP A 99 16.29 11.97 -6.82
C TRP A 99 17.08 12.41 -8.05
N SER A 100 17.79 11.48 -8.69
CA SER A 100 18.55 11.76 -9.91
C SER A 100 17.64 12.20 -11.06
N SER A 101 16.44 11.63 -11.17
CA SER A 101 15.44 12.04 -12.17
C SER A 101 14.96 13.48 -11.98
N LEU A 102 15.08 14.02 -10.76
CA LEU A 102 14.76 15.39 -10.40
C LEU A 102 15.97 16.33 -10.44
N GLY A 103 17.14 15.85 -10.89
CA GLY A 103 18.38 16.62 -10.95
C GLY A 103 19.03 16.87 -9.59
N LEU A 104 18.65 16.11 -8.56
CA LEU A 104 19.23 16.21 -7.22
C LEU A 104 20.22 15.07 -6.98
N ALA A 105 21.34 15.37 -6.35
CA ALA A 105 22.33 14.37 -5.95
C ALA A 105 21.90 13.73 -4.61
N PRO A 106 21.48 12.45 -4.61
CA PRO A 106 21.14 11.74 -3.38
C PRO A 106 22.39 11.31 -2.62
N PHE A 107 22.27 11.16 -1.30
CA PHE A 107 23.29 10.56 -0.46
C PHE A 107 23.20 9.03 -0.43
N TYR A 108 21.97 8.50 -0.38
CA TYR A 108 21.71 7.07 -0.29
C TYR A 108 21.42 6.48 -1.67
N ASP A 109 22.06 5.36 -2.00
CA ASP A 109 21.81 4.61 -3.24
C ASP A 109 20.38 4.02 -3.27
N CYS A 110 19.88 3.63 -2.10
CA CYS A 110 18.53 3.11 -1.90
C CYS A 110 18.10 3.30 -0.44
N ALA A 111 16.83 3.05 -0.16
CA ALA A 111 16.35 2.80 1.19
C ALA A 111 15.86 1.36 1.29
N ASP A 112 16.31 0.62 2.29
CA ASP A 112 15.89 -0.76 2.57
C ASP A 112 15.13 -0.78 3.91
N MET A 113 13.91 -1.31 3.90
CA MET A 113 13.13 -1.57 5.11
C MET A 113 13.03 -3.08 5.32
N VAL A 114 13.70 -3.61 6.34
CA VAL A 114 13.72 -5.04 6.66
C VAL A 114 12.87 -5.30 7.91
N PHE A 115 11.95 -6.25 7.85
CA PHE A 115 11.07 -6.58 8.97
C PHE A 115 10.61 -8.04 8.94
N SER A 116 10.23 -8.57 10.10
CA SER A 116 9.61 -9.88 10.23
C SER A 116 8.10 -9.74 10.31
N THR A 117 7.38 -10.67 9.68
CA THR A 117 5.94 -10.82 9.88
C THR A 117 5.63 -11.33 11.28
N ILE A 118 4.54 -10.86 11.88
CA ILE A 118 4.12 -11.26 13.23
C ILE A 118 3.38 -12.60 13.15
N HIS A 119 3.72 -13.54 14.04
CA HIS A 119 3.29 -14.96 14.02
C HIS A 119 1.79 -15.23 14.22
N ARG A 120 0.91 -14.23 14.38
CA ARG A 120 -0.50 -14.49 14.76
C ARG A 120 -1.51 -13.53 14.12
N GLY A 121 -2.08 -13.97 13.01
CA GLY A 121 -3.26 -13.37 12.39
C GLY A 121 -3.00 -12.79 11.01
N HIS A 122 -4.09 -12.39 10.34
CA HIS A 122 -4.00 -11.60 9.12
C HIS A 122 -3.72 -10.16 9.55
N HIS A 123 -2.54 -9.64 9.21
CA HIS A 123 -2.14 -8.27 9.50
C HIS A 123 -2.03 -7.47 8.20
N HIS A 124 -2.54 -6.24 8.22
CA HIS A 124 -2.35 -5.27 7.16
C HIS A 124 -1.23 -4.30 7.54
N TYR A 125 -0.19 -4.25 6.74
CA TYR A 125 0.96 -3.37 6.94
C TYR A 125 0.83 -2.15 6.04
N THR A 126 0.91 -0.95 6.60
CA THR A 126 1.16 0.27 5.85
C THR A 126 2.58 0.74 6.14
N LEU A 127 3.44 0.66 5.13
CA LEU A 127 4.84 1.04 5.21
C LEU A 127 5.00 2.42 4.58
N ALA A 128 5.39 3.41 5.39
CA ALA A 128 5.50 4.80 4.96
C ALA A 128 6.96 5.27 5.00
N LEU A 129 7.39 5.92 3.92
CA LEU A 129 8.74 6.47 3.74
C LEU A 129 8.65 7.96 3.42
N LEU A 130 9.31 8.80 4.24
CA LEU A 130 9.45 10.24 3.99
C LEU A 130 10.87 10.52 3.51
N LEU A 131 11.01 11.02 2.30
CA LEU A 131 12.30 11.18 1.60
C LEU A 131 12.80 12.62 1.65
N SER A 132 14.11 12.75 1.83
CA SER A 132 14.94 13.91 1.48
C SER A 132 16.21 13.40 0.78
N PRO A 133 16.95 14.23 0.01
CA PRO A 133 18.14 13.74 -0.70
C PRO A 133 19.22 13.17 0.23
N TYR A 134 19.31 13.66 1.47
CA TYR A 134 20.32 13.28 2.46
C TYR A 134 19.75 12.58 3.71
N SER A 135 18.46 12.26 3.73
CA SER A 135 17.80 11.62 4.86
C SER A 135 16.53 10.91 4.41
N TYR A 136 16.16 9.83 5.08
CA TYR A 136 14.81 9.32 4.99
C TYR A 136 14.33 8.90 6.39
N SER A 137 13.01 8.86 6.55
CA SER A 137 12.38 8.30 7.75
C SER A 137 11.40 7.23 7.33
N ALA A 138 11.49 6.09 8.02
CA ALA A 138 10.70 4.90 7.75
C ALA A 138 9.75 4.66 8.94
N THR A 139 8.48 4.41 8.65
CA THR A 139 7.47 4.07 9.67
C THR A 139 6.60 2.93 9.18
N ALA A 140 6.12 2.12 10.11
CA ALA A 140 5.19 1.03 9.83
C ALA A 140 3.96 1.19 10.71
N VAL A 141 2.78 1.04 10.11
CA VAL A 141 1.51 0.92 10.82
C VAL A 141 0.99 -0.49 10.56
N VAL A 142 0.78 -1.26 11.61
CA VAL A 142 0.28 -2.64 11.53
C VAL A 142 -1.13 -2.66 12.11
N LYS A 143 -2.08 -3.19 11.34
CA LYS A 143 -3.47 -3.36 11.76
C LYS A 143 -3.82 -4.84 11.81
N ASP A 144 -4.46 -5.26 12.89
CA ASP A 144 -4.97 -6.61 13.04
C ASP A 144 -6.31 -6.77 12.30
N PHE A 145 -6.48 -7.88 11.59
CA PHE A 145 -7.77 -8.26 11.06
C PHE A 145 -8.63 -8.88 12.18
N GLN A 146 -9.65 -8.16 12.61
CA GLN A 146 -10.73 -8.74 13.43
C GLN A 146 -11.88 -9.12 12.50
N PRO A 147 -12.19 -10.42 12.31
CA PRO A 147 -13.44 -10.79 11.66
C PRO A 147 -14.59 -10.29 12.54
N HIS A 148 -15.50 -9.50 11.96
CA HIS A 148 -16.74 -9.13 12.64
C HIS A 148 -17.46 -10.42 13.05
N VAL A 149 -17.53 -10.66 14.37
CA VAL A 149 -18.44 -11.66 14.92
C VAL A 149 -19.84 -11.09 14.73
N GLN A 150 -20.54 -11.55 13.69
CA GLN A 150 -21.97 -11.28 13.51
C GLN A 150 -22.69 -11.77 14.78
N GLY A 151 -23.38 -10.84 15.44
CA GLY A 151 -23.89 -11.01 16.80
C GLY A 151 -24.70 -12.28 17.01
N GLN A 152 -24.48 -12.89 18.17
CA GLN A 152 -25.38 -13.87 18.76
C GLN A 152 -26.79 -13.28 18.80
N ASN A 153 -27.74 -13.91 18.10
CA ASN A 153 -29.17 -13.65 18.32
C ASN A 153 -29.50 -14.02 19.77
N HIS A 154 -29.54 -13.00 20.63
CA HIS A 154 -30.19 -13.09 21.93
C HIS A 154 -31.70 -13.09 21.66
N THR A 155 -32.31 -14.28 21.64
CA THR A 155 -33.76 -14.42 21.79
C THR A 155 -34.12 -13.93 23.19
N HIS A 156 -34.49 -12.65 23.28
CA HIS A 156 -35.14 -12.08 24.43
C HIS A 156 -36.62 -12.47 24.34
N ASP A 157 -36.94 -13.67 24.82
CA ASP A 157 -38.33 -14.02 25.12
C ASP A 157 -38.70 -13.29 26.42
N HIS A 158 -39.40 -12.17 26.28
CA HIS A 158 -40.16 -11.56 27.36
C HIS A 158 -41.64 -11.50 26.98
N ASP A 159 -42.43 -12.07 27.89
CA ASP A 159 -43.81 -11.76 28.25
C ASP A 159 -44.96 -12.20 27.33
N HIS A 160 -45.68 -13.23 27.82
CA HIS A 160 -47.12 -13.12 27.98
C HIS A 160 -47.55 -13.72 29.32
N ASP A 161 -47.54 -12.86 30.35
CA ASP A 161 -48.35 -13.03 31.55
C ASP A 161 -49.81 -12.76 31.15
N HIS A 162 -50.64 -13.79 31.24
CA HIS A 162 -52.07 -13.70 30.98
C HIS A 162 -52.81 -13.84 32.31
N ASP A 163 -53.05 -12.71 32.97
CA ASP A 163 -54.04 -12.57 34.02
C ASP A 163 -55.24 -11.77 33.48
N HIS A 164 -56.40 -12.43 33.33
CA HIS A 164 -57.70 -11.79 33.43
C HIS A 164 -58.81 -12.79 33.82
N HIS A 165 -59.27 -12.60 35.06
CA HIS A 165 -60.62 -12.81 35.62
C HIS A 165 -61.64 -13.72 34.92
N SER A 166 -62.14 -14.73 35.65
CA SER A 166 -63.42 -14.69 36.39
C SER A 166 -63.57 -15.88 37.34
#